data_AF-A0A4V1TL15-F1
#
_entry.id   AF-A0A4V1TL15-F1
#
_cell.length_a   1.000
_cell.length_b   1.000
_cell.length_c   1.000
_cell.angle_alpha   90.00
_cell.angle_beta   90.00
_cell.angle_gamma   90.00
#
_symmetry.space_group_name_H-M   'P 1'
#
loop_
_entity.id
_entity.type
_entity.pdbx_description
1 polymer ?
#
loop_
_entity_poly.entity_id
_entity_poly.type
_entity_poly.pdbx_seq_one_letter_code
_entity_poly.pdbx_strand_id
1 'polypeptide(L)'
;MTTGLRADTAQLRREQATTRATPRRRYSAVARLLFGALDAVFGRRGSLAKFKALEVVARSAYQAWESAAYLVVTRTRGAPQVARRTFAFVRAARAQQDAESWHLFLLAELVERRGEPESLVRHRLLPRALAWAYYHLTLVLLAHDPALSYRLNADFEDHAEHEYMDFVAAHPELEGEPFVSDFAAEYGSFASVADLIRSFAVDERRHKDESLGHVMEAALDGGSGRPG
;
A
#
# COMPACT_ATOMS: atom_id res chain seq x y z
N MET A 1 14.11 19.72 -5.99
CA MET A 1 15.47 19.51 -5.42
C MET A 1 15.42 19.92 -3.96
N THR A 2 15.08 18.97 -3.09
CA THR A 2 14.98 19.17 -1.64
C THR A 2 16.19 18.48 -1.03
N THR A 3 17.11 19.27 -0.49
CA THR A 3 18.26 18.82 0.27
C THR A 3 17.79 17.86 1.38
N GLY A 4 18.46 16.71 1.49
CA GLY A 4 18.05 15.57 2.31
C GLY A 4 17.79 15.91 3.77
N LEU A 5 16.52 16.04 4.14
CA LEU A 5 16.09 15.89 5.51
C LEU A 5 16.01 14.40 5.83
N ARG A 6 16.88 13.94 6.73
CA ARG A 6 16.78 12.62 7.34
C ARG A 6 15.50 12.57 8.16
N ALA A 7 14.71 11.51 8.02
CA ALA A 7 13.50 11.34 8.81
C ALA A 7 13.81 11.34 10.32
N ASP A 8 12.94 11.96 11.13
CA ASP A 8 13.11 12.04 12.58
C ASP A 8 12.80 10.68 13.23
N THR A 9 13.85 9.96 13.66
CA THR A 9 13.76 8.71 14.42
C THR A 9 12.82 8.81 15.62
N ALA A 10 12.83 9.92 16.35
CA ALA A 10 11.98 10.08 17.52
C ALA A 10 10.51 10.16 17.14
N GLN A 11 10.19 10.83 16.03
CA GLN A 11 8.84 10.86 15.46
C GLN A 11 8.41 9.47 15.00
N LEU A 12 9.23 8.77 14.21
CA LEU A 12 8.89 7.44 13.71
C LEU A 12 8.64 6.43 14.85
N ARG A 13 9.40 6.49 15.94
CA ARG A 13 9.15 5.67 17.14
C ARG A 13 7.82 6.01 17.83
N ARG A 14 7.43 7.28 17.87
CA ARG A 14 6.10 7.68 18.35
C ARG A 14 5.00 7.13 17.45
N GLU A 15 5.17 7.21 16.13
CA GLU A 15 4.22 6.64 15.18
C GLU A 15 4.05 5.13 15.36
N GLN A 16 5.15 4.41 15.58
CA GLN A 16 5.13 2.99 15.89
C GLN A 16 4.33 2.69 17.16
N ALA A 17 4.56 3.44 18.25
CA ALA A 17 3.81 3.28 19.48
C ALA A 17 2.31 3.53 19.28
N THR A 18 1.96 4.56 18.50
CA THR A 18 0.57 4.90 18.16
C THR A 18 -0.11 3.79 17.37
N THR A 19 0.50 3.29 16.28
CA THR A 19 -0.07 2.16 15.51
C THR A 19 -0.28 0.95 16.39
N ARG A 20 0.74 0.55 17.17
CA ARG A 20 0.64 -0.67 17.99
C ARG A 20 -0.38 -0.57 19.12
N ALA A 21 -0.72 0.64 19.56
CA ALA A 21 -1.80 0.88 20.50
C ALA A 21 -3.18 0.97 19.82
N THR A 22 -3.23 1.17 18.51
CA THR A 22 -4.46 1.26 17.72
C THR A 22 -4.94 -0.15 17.36
N PRO A 23 -6.23 -0.48 17.53
CA PRO A 23 -6.74 -1.75 17.08
C PRO A 23 -6.81 -1.80 15.55
N ARG A 24 -6.40 -2.94 14.98
CA ARG A 24 -6.63 -3.28 13.57
C ARG A 24 -8.11 -3.11 13.19
N ARG A 25 -8.36 -2.77 11.93
CA ARG A 25 -9.71 -2.69 11.37
C ARG A 25 -10.41 -4.05 11.42
N ARG A 26 -11.74 -4.01 11.32
CA ARG A 26 -12.55 -5.21 11.10
C ARG A 26 -12.48 -5.62 9.63
N TYR A 27 -11.51 -6.48 9.31
CA TYR A 27 -11.27 -6.91 7.95
C TYR A 27 -12.46 -7.65 7.32
N SER A 28 -12.75 -7.29 6.07
CA SER A 28 -13.69 -8.01 5.22
C SER A 28 -13.33 -9.50 5.08
N ALA A 29 -14.30 -10.32 4.69
CA ALA A 29 -14.06 -11.75 4.46
C ALA A 29 -12.99 -12.00 3.37
N VAL A 30 -13.00 -11.16 2.33
CA VAL A 30 -12.01 -11.17 1.24
C VAL A 30 -10.61 -10.85 1.78
N ALA A 31 -10.46 -9.76 2.52
CA ALA A 31 -9.16 -9.37 3.10
C ALA A 31 -8.61 -10.48 4.00
N ARG A 32 -9.44 -11.08 4.86
CA ARG A 32 -9.04 -12.21 5.71
C ARG A 32 -8.59 -13.43 4.90
N LEU A 33 -9.26 -13.74 3.79
CA LEU A 33 -8.84 -14.83 2.91
C LEU A 33 -7.48 -14.54 2.26
N LEU A 34 -7.27 -13.31 1.78
CA LEU A 34 -6.01 -12.88 1.17
C LEU A 34 -4.85 -12.96 2.16
N PHE A 35 -5.01 -12.38 3.35
CA PHE A 35 -3.97 -12.41 4.40
C PHE A 35 -3.72 -13.84 4.88
N GLY A 36 -4.76 -14.66 5.02
CA GLY A 36 -4.61 -16.08 5.35
C GLY A 36 -3.83 -16.86 4.29
N ALA A 37 -4.05 -16.58 3.01
CA ALA A 37 -3.29 -17.19 1.92
C ALA A 37 -1.81 -16.77 1.94
N LEU A 38 -1.53 -15.49 2.21
CA LEU A 38 -0.16 -15.00 2.38
C LEU A 38 0.51 -15.63 3.60
N ASP A 39 -0.17 -15.70 4.74
CA ASP A 39 0.33 -16.33 5.96
C ASP A 39 0.63 -17.82 5.76
N ALA A 40 -0.16 -18.53 4.95
CA ALA A 40 0.08 -19.93 4.64
C ALA A 40 1.36 -20.14 3.82
N VAL A 41 1.75 -19.17 2.99
CA VAL A 41 2.91 -19.27 2.11
C VAL A 41 4.18 -18.67 2.75
N PHE A 42 4.04 -17.52 3.39
CA PHE A 42 5.16 -16.74 3.93
C PHE A 42 5.35 -16.92 5.43
N GLY A 43 4.38 -17.52 6.12
CA GLY A 43 4.33 -17.60 7.57
C GLY A 43 3.54 -16.43 8.19
N ARG A 44 3.11 -16.64 9.43
CA ARG A 44 2.30 -15.66 10.18
C ARG A 44 3.11 -14.47 10.72
N ARG A 45 4.44 -14.59 10.78
CA ARG A 45 5.32 -13.49 11.18
C ARG A 45 5.68 -12.66 9.95
N GLY A 46 5.79 -11.35 10.13
CA GLY A 46 6.34 -10.46 9.11
C GLY A 46 7.75 -10.89 8.69
N SER A 47 8.07 -10.70 7.41
CA SER A 47 9.41 -10.90 6.84
C SER A 47 9.55 -9.99 5.63
N LEU A 48 10.79 -9.61 5.28
CA LEU A 48 11.05 -8.74 4.13
C LEU A 48 10.52 -9.36 2.82
N ALA A 49 10.69 -10.67 2.65
CA ALA A 49 10.11 -11.41 1.53
C ALA A 49 8.56 -11.34 1.47
N LYS A 50 7.88 -11.42 2.63
CA LYS A 50 6.42 -11.27 2.72
C LYS A 50 5.99 -9.85 2.35
N PHE A 51 6.68 -8.84 2.88
CA PHE A 51 6.40 -7.43 2.59
C PHE A 51 6.60 -7.12 1.12
N LYS A 52 7.70 -7.58 0.54
CA LYS A 52 7.94 -7.44 -0.90
C LYS A 52 6.80 -8.04 -1.74
N ALA A 53 6.27 -9.19 -1.32
CA ALA A 53 5.11 -9.79 -1.98
C ALA A 53 3.83 -8.98 -1.79
N LEU A 54 3.59 -8.42 -0.60
CA LEU A 54 2.48 -7.51 -0.32
C LEU A 54 2.55 -6.27 -1.22
N GLU A 55 3.72 -5.64 -1.39
CA GLU A 55 3.89 -4.46 -2.25
C GLU A 55 3.63 -4.73 -3.73
N VAL A 56 3.79 -5.97 -4.19
CA VAL A 56 3.38 -6.36 -5.56
C VAL A 56 1.86 -6.35 -5.69
N VAL A 57 1.14 -6.72 -4.63
CA VAL A 57 -0.32 -6.77 -4.58
C VAL A 57 -0.92 -5.38 -4.33
N ALA A 58 -0.40 -4.62 -3.37
CA ALA A 58 -0.89 -3.30 -2.95
C ALA A 58 -1.09 -2.36 -4.14
N ARG A 59 -0.03 -2.18 -4.93
CA ARG A 59 -0.03 -1.32 -6.12
C ARG A 59 -1.14 -1.63 -7.13
N SER A 60 -1.65 -2.87 -7.16
CA SER A 60 -2.57 -3.31 -8.20
C SER A 60 -3.99 -2.76 -7.99
N ALA A 61 -4.36 -2.38 -6.77
CA ALA A 61 -5.60 -1.63 -6.54
C ALA A 61 -5.54 -0.24 -7.19
N TYR A 62 -4.45 0.49 -6.99
CA TYR A 62 -4.25 1.80 -7.58
C TYR A 62 -4.20 1.75 -9.11
N GLN A 63 -3.55 0.73 -9.69
CA GLN A 63 -3.57 0.47 -11.13
C GLN A 63 -4.98 0.22 -11.68
N ALA A 64 -5.80 -0.53 -10.94
CA ALA A 64 -7.18 -0.79 -11.31
C ALA A 64 -8.01 0.50 -11.29
N TRP A 65 -7.87 1.32 -10.25
CA TRP A 65 -8.54 2.61 -10.13
C TRP A 65 -8.12 3.58 -11.22
N GLU A 66 -6.82 3.70 -11.48
CA GLU A 66 -6.28 4.52 -12.57
C GLU A 66 -6.86 4.09 -13.92
N SER A 67 -6.82 2.78 -14.22
CA SER A 67 -7.30 2.21 -15.48
C SER A 67 -8.81 2.47 -15.66
N ALA A 68 -9.60 2.26 -14.61
CA ALA A 68 -11.04 2.53 -14.63
C ALA A 68 -11.34 4.02 -14.83
N ALA A 69 -10.61 4.91 -14.15
CA ALA A 69 -10.81 6.34 -14.25
C ALA A 69 -10.44 6.87 -15.64
N TYR A 70 -9.41 6.33 -16.30
CA TYR A 70 -9.11 6.64 -17.70
C TYR A 70 -10.26 6.32 -18.65
N LEU A 71 -10.96 5.19 -18.43
CA LEU A 71 -12.15 4.83 -19.22
C LEU A 71 -13.34 5.77 -18.98
N VAL A 72 -13.40 6.45 -17.84
CA VAL A 72 -14.40 7.49 -17.56
C VAL A 72 -14.05 8.77 -18.32
N VAL A 73 -12.79 9.21 -18.27
CA VAL A 73 -12.31 10.42 -18.97
C VAL A 73 -12.59 10.34 -20.48
N THR A 74 -12.40 9.17 -21.10
CA THR A 74 -12.68 9.00 -22.55
C THR A 74 -14.16 9.08 -22.90
N ARG A 75 -15.07 8.84 -21.94
CA ARG A 75 -16.52 8.86 -22.14
C ARG A 75 -17.18 10.17 -21.74
N THR A 76 -16.52 11.02 -20.95
CA THR A 76 -17.02 12.34 -20.56
C THR A 76 -17.01 13.33 -21.73
N ARG A 77 -18.06 13.33 -22.56
CA ARG A 77 -18.30 14.39 -23.55
C ARG A 77 -19.17 15.49 -22.95
N GLY A 78 -18.69 16.74 -23.00
CA GLY A 78 -19.47 17.91 -22.56
C GLY A 78 -19.54 18.14 -21.04
N ALA A 79 -18.78 17.39 -20.23
CA ALA A 79 -18.77 17.50 -18.76
C ALA A 79 -17.36 17.81 -18.22
N PRO A 80 -16.85 19.06 -18.38
CA PRO A 80 -15.48 19.41 -18.04
C PRO A 80 -15.17 19.29 -16.54
N GLN A 81 -16.17 19.47 -15.66
CA GLN A 81 -16.00 19.32 -14.21
C GLN A 81 -15.76 17.86 -13.83
N VAL A 82 -16.51 16.92 -14.42
CA VAL A 82 -16.31 15.48 -14.23
C VAL A 82 -14.93 15.08 -14.72
N ALA A 83 -14.55 15.50 -15.93
CA ALA A 83 -13.21 15.22 -16.48
C ALA A 83 -12.08 15.72 -15.57
N ARG A 84 -12.20 16.93 -14.99
CA ARG A 84 -11.21 17.48 -14.04
C ARG A 84 -11.12 16.68 -12.74
N ARG A 85 -12.26 16.31 -12.15
CA ARG A 85 -12.30 15.50 -10.91
C ARG A 85 -11.70 14.12 -11.15
N THR A 86 -12.11 13.43 -12.21
CA THR A 86 -11.59 12.11 -12.57
C THR A 86 -10.09 12.16 -12.87
N PHE A 87 -9.60 13.19 -13.57
CA PHE A 87 -8.17 13.32 -13.82
C PHE A 87 -7.36 13.63 -12.55
N ALA A 88 -7.92 14.39 -11.60
CA ALA A 88 -7.29 14.57 -10.29
C ALA A 88 -7.19 13.24 -9.53
N PHE A 89 -8.24 12.43 -9.56
CA PHE A 89 -8.23 11.08 -8.99
C PHE A 89 -7.19 10.16 -9.67
N VAL A 90 -7.09 10.17 -11.00
CA VAL A 90 -6.02 9.45 -11.74
C VAL A 90 -4.63 9.84 -11.24
N ARG A 91 -4.38 11.14 -11.08
CA ARG A 91 -3.08 11.62 -10.58
C ARG A 91 -2.79 11.16 -9.16
N ALA A 92 -3.80 11.17 -8.29
CA ALA A 92 -3.66 10.70 -6.91
C ALA A 92 -3.38 9.19 -6.88
N ALA A 93 -4.18 8.39 -7.59
CA ALA A 93 -3.99 6.93 -7.66
C ALA A 93 -2.60 6.56 -8.21
N ARG A 94 -2.12 7.26 -9.25
CA ARG A 94 -0.75 7.04 -9.75
C ARG A 94 0.31 7.40 -8.72
N ALA A 95 0.15 8.50 -8.01
CA ALA A 95 1.11 8.89 -6.97
C ALA A 95 1.20 7.82 -5.88
N GLN A 96 0.08 7.17 -5.52
CA GLN A 96 0.10 6.05 -4.56
C GLN A 96 0.70 4.78 -5.15
N GLN A 97 0.39 4.45 -6.40
CA GLN A 97 1.07 3.36 -7.09
C GLN A 97 2.61 3.54 -7.12
N ASP A 98 3.06 4.77 -7.35
CA ASP A 98 4.49 5.10 -7.36
C ASP A 98 5.09 4.97 -5.95
N ALA A 99 4.35 5.33 -4.90
CA ALA A 99 4.75 5.12 -3.50
C ALA A 99 4.98 3.63 -3.17
N GLU A 100 4.02 2.76 -3.49
CA GLU A 100 4.18 1.30 -3.28
C GLU A 100 5.31 0.70 -4.15
N SER A 101 5.56 1.32 -5.30
CA SER A 101 6.66 0.89 -6.17
C SER A 101 8.02 1.20 -5.52
N TRP A 102 8.16 2.34 -4.84
CA TRP A 102 9.36 2.65 -4.08
C TRP A 102 9.57 1.70 -2.91
N HIS A 103 8.52 1.39 -2.15
CA HIS A 103 8.60 0.39 -1.06
C HIS A 103 9.08 -0.96 -1.59
N LEU A 104 8.53 -1.42 -2.73
CA LEU A 104 9.00 -2.64 -3.39
C LEU A 104 10.50 -2.58 -3.71
N PHE A 105 10.97 -1.51 -4.34
CA PHE A 105 12.37 -1.42 -4.77
C PHE A 105 13.32 -1.47 -3.57
N LEU A 106 12.99 -0.78 -2.50
CA LEU A 106 13.77 -0.76 -1.27
C LEU A 106 13.73 -2.11 -0.54
N LEU A 107 12.57 -2.77 -0.47
CA LEU A 107 12.46 -4.12 0.08
C LEU A 107 13.21 -5.15 -0.78
N ALA A 108 13.19 -5.02 -2.10
CA ALA A 108 13.94 -5.88 -3.01
C ALA A 108 15.45 -5.74 -2.78
N GLU A 109 15.94 -4.51 -2.65
CA GLU A 109 17.34 -4.22 -2.33
C GLU A 109 17.73 -4.79 -0.97
N LEU A 110 16.89 -4.65 0.06
CA LEU A 110 17.15 -5.22 1.39
C LEU A 110 17.21 -6.75 1.37
N VAL A 111 16.26 -7.41 0.67
CA VAL A 111 16.22 -8.87 0.51
C VAL A 111 17.50 -9.36 -0.20
N GLU A 112 17.92 -8.67 -1.25
CA GLU A 112 19.14 -9.00 -2.01
C GLU A 112 20.40 -8.84 -1.15
N ARG A 113 20.53 -7.70 -0.46
CA ARG A 113 21.70 -7.42 0.42
C ARG A 113 21.83 -8.42 1.57
N ARG A 114 20.72 -8.95 2.07
CA ARG A 114 20.69 -9.98 3.12
C ARG A 114 20.93 -11.39 2.59
N GLY A 115 20.96 -11.58 1.28
CA GLY A 115 21.11 -12.90 0.66
C GLY A 115 19.94 -13.84 0.97
N GLU A 116 18.73 -13.30 1.18
CA GLU A 116 17.56 -14.12 1.46
C GLU A 116 17.20 -14.97 0.22
N PRO A 117 16.98 -16.29 0.37
CA PRO A 117 16.77 -17.17 -0.77
C PRO A 117 15.40 -16.95 -1.42
N GLU A 118 15.41 -16.69 -2.73
CA GLU A 118 14.19 -16.46 -3.51
C GLU A 118 13.85 -17.61 -4.45
N SER A 119 12.84 -18.41 -4.10
CA SER A 119 12.27 -19.36 -5.06
C SER A 119 11.38 -18.68 -6.11
N LEU A 120 11.45 -19.15 -7.37
CA LEU A 120 10.63 -18.68 -8.48
C LEU A 120 9.11 -18.70 -8.20
N VAL A 121 8.60 -19.79 -7.62
CA VAL A 121 7.15 -19.94 -7.40
C VAL A 121 6.68 -19.01 -6.28
N ARG A 122 7.24 -19.14 -5.08
CA ARG A 122 6.79 -18.40 -3.89
C ARG A 122 7.01 -16.89 -4.00
N HIS A 123 8.16 -16.45 -4.50
CA HIS A 123 8.57 -15.04 -4.42
C HIS A 123 8.37 -14.26 -5.72
N ARG A 124 8.07 -14.93 -6.84
CA ARG A 124 7.86 -14.26 -8.13
C ARG A 124 6.51 -14.57 -8.76
N LEU A 125 6.15 -15.83 -8.94
CA LEU A 125 4.91 -16.19 -9.64
C LEU A 125 3.68 -15.97 -8.77
N LEU A 126 3.72 -16.37 -7.51
CA LEU A 126 2.58 -16.23 -6.61
C LEU A 126 2.19 -14.75 -6.38
N PRO A 127 3.10 -13.82 -6.03
CA PRO A 127 2.73 -12.42 -5.81
C PRO A 127 2.12 -11.79 -7.07
N ARG A 128 2.62 -12.15 -8.26
CA ARG A 128 2.04 -11.69 -9.55
C ARG A 128 0.64 -12.24 -9.78
N ALA A 129 0.41 -13.52 -9.48
CA ALA A 129 -0.92 -14.12 -9.58
C ALA A 129 -1.91 -13.49 -8.61
N LEU A 130 -1.48 -13.23 -7.36
CA LEU A 130 -2.28 -12.53 -6.36
C LEU A 130 -2.56 -11.09 -6.78
N ALA A 131 -1.57 -10.36 -7.30
CA ALA A 131 -1.75 -9.00 -7.80
C ALA A 131 -2.73 -8.95 -8.97
N TRP A 132 -2.66 -9.90 -9.90
CA TRP A 132 -3.63 -10.04 -10.99
C TRP A 132 -5.05 -10.30 -10.46
N ALA A 133 -5.21 -11.22 -9.50
CA ALA A 133 -6.51 -11.52 -8.90
C ALA A 133 -7.07 -10.30 -8.14
N TYR A 134 -6.22 -9.61 -7.38
CA TYR A 134 -6.58 -8.42 -6.62
C TYR A 134 -6.96 -7.24 -7.53
N TYR A 135 -6.25 -7.04 -8.64
CA TYR A 135 -6.59 -6.05 -9.67
C TYR A 135 -8.01 -6.27 -10.23
N HIS A 136 -8.32 -7.50 -10.65
CA HIS A 136 -9.62 -7.82 -11.23
C HIS A 136 -10.74 -7.74 -10.20
N LEU A 137 -10.48 -8.19 -8.97
CA LEU A 137 -11.43 -8.04 -7.88
C LEU A 137 -11.71 -6.57 -7.59
N THR A 138 -10.67 -5.73 -7.56
CA THR A 138 -10.79 -4.28 -7.35
C THR A 138 -11.69 -3.65 -8.41
N LEU A 139 -11.55 -4.03 -9.69
CA LEU A 139 -12.42 -3.57 -10.78
C LEU A 139 -13.86 -4.05 -10.62
N VAL A 140 -14.08 -5.32 -10.26
CA VAL A 140 -15.43 -5.87 -10.04
C VAL A 140 -16.12 -5.14 -8.89
N LEU A 141 -15.42 -4.92 -7.78
CA LEU A 141 -15.94 -4.15 -6.65
C LEU A 141 -16.23 -2.71 -7.06
N LEU A 142 -15.31 -2.04 -7.77
CA LEU A 142 -15.49 -0.67 -8.23
C LEU A 142 -16.72 -0.53 -9.14
N ALA A 143 -16.99 -1.51 -10.00
CA ALA A 143 -18.15 -1.52 -10.88
C ALA A 143 -19.47 -1.83 -10.14
N HIS A 144 -19.43 -2.56 -9.03
CA HIS A 144 -20.61 -2.92 -8.23
C HIS A 144 -20.95 -1.87 -7.17
N ASP A 145 -19.98 -1.53 -6.33
CA ASP A 145 -20.03 -0.50 -5.29
C ASP A 145 -18.59 0.01 -5.04
N PRO A 146 -18.23 1.21 -5.52
CA PRO A 146 -16.92 1.82 -5.28
C PRO A 146 -16.47 1.78 -3.81
N ALA A 147 -17.40 1.95 -2.87
CA ALA A 147 -17.08 1.92 -1.45
C ALA A 147 -16.57 0.55 -0.99
N LEU A 148 -16.96 -0.56 -1.63
CA LEU A 148 -16.37 -1.87 -1.34
C LEU A 148 -14.91 -1.96 -1.82
N SER A 149 -14.61 -1.38 -2.98
CA SER A 149 -13.24 -1.35 -3.53
C SER A 149 -12.31 -0.57 -2.61
N TYR A 150 -12.70 0.65 -2.22
CA TYR A 150 -11.93 1.49 -1.30
C TYR A 150 -11.82 0.88 0.11
N ARG A 151 -12.89 0.25 0.62
CA ARG A 151 -12.84 -0.46 1.93
C ARG A 151 -11.86 -1.63 1.90
N LEU A 152 -11.84 -2.40 0.81
CA LEU A 152 -10.90 -3.52 0.68
C LEU A 152 -9.46 -3.01 0.68
N ASN A 153 -9.17 -1.92 -0.03
CA ASN A 153 -7.85 -1.31 0.00
C ASN A 153 -7.48 -0.81 1.41
N ALA A 154 -8.38 -0.10 2.10
CA ALA A 154 -8.15 0.33 3.47
C ALA A 154 -7.90 -0.83 4.45
N ASP A 155 -8.48 -2.02 4.22
CA ASP A 155 -8.17 -3.21 5.00
C ASP A 155 -6.76 -3.74 4.70
N PHE A 156 -6.31 -3.64 3.44
CA PHE A 156 -4.94 -3.99 3.01
C PHE A 156 -3.90 -3.08 3.66
N GLU A 157 -4.07 -1.76 3.56
CA GLU A 157 -3.11 -0.79 4.09
C GLU A 157 -3.03 -0.86 5.62
N ASP A 158 -4.18 -1.05 6.30
CA ASP A 158 -4.18 -1.27 7.75
C ASP A 158 -3.43 -2.54 8.16
N HIS A 159 -3.51 -3.60 7.35
CA HIS A 159 -2.75 -4.81 7.60
C HIS A 159 -1.25 -4.57 7.43
N ALA A 160 -0.84 -3.93 6.33
CA ALA A 160 0.55 -3.59 6.05
C ALA A 160 1.14 -2.68 7.14
N GLU A 161 0.44 -1.60 7.51
CA GLU A 161 0.83 -0.68 8.58
C GLU A 161 1.21 -1.43 9.87
N HIS A 162 0.32 -2.32 10.33
CA HIS A 162 0.56 -3.05 11.58
C HIS A 162 1.67 -4.10 11.43
N GLU A 163 1.73 -4.83 10.31
CA GLU A 163 2.76 -5.83 10.07
C GLU A 163 4.16 -5.22 10.07
N TYR A 164 4.35 -4.05 9.44
CA TYR A 164 5.61 -3.30 9.47
C TYR A 164 6.00 -2.88 10.89
N MET A 165 5.06 -2.29 11.63
CA MET A 165 5.32 -1.82 12.99
C MET A 165 5.59 -2.97 13.98
N ASP A 166 4.90 -4.10 13.82
CA ASP A 166 5.13 -5.32 14.59
C ASP A 166 6.46 -5.98 14.21
N PHE A 167 6.84 -5.96 12.92
CA PHE A 167 8.12 -6.48 12.47
C PHE A 167 9.30 -5.72 13.06
N VAL A 168 9.27 -4.39 13.02
CA VAL A 168 10.33 -3.57 13.64
C VAL A 168 10.40 -3.83 15.15
N ALA A 169 9.26 -4.00 15.83
CA ALA A 169 9.25 -4.30 17.25
C ALA A 169 9.83 -5.69 17.58
N ALA A 170 9.69 -6.65 16.67
CA ALA A 170 10.20 -8.00 16.82
C ALA A 170 11.71 -8.14 16.47
N HIS A 171 12.29 -7.14 15.80
CA HIS A 171 13.67 -7.16 15.29
C HIS A 171 14.44 -5.91 15.75
N PRO A 172 14.76 -5.78 17.05
CA PRO A 172 15.46 -4.62 17.59
C PRO A 172 16.85 -4.40 16.98
N GLU A 173 17.47 -5.43 16.40
CA GLU A 173 18.74 -5.35 15.67
C GLU A 173 18.68 -4.36 14.49
N LEU A 174 17.50 -4.14 13.89
CA LEU A 174 17.31 -3.21 12.78
C LEU A 174 17.56 -1.75 13.16
N GLU A 175 17.54 -1.42 14.45
CA GLU A 175 17.85 -0.09 14.96
C GLU A 175 19.33 0.26 14.77
N GLY A 176 20.21 -0.74 14.84
CA GLY A 176 21.65 -0.59 14.66
C GLY A 176 22.11 -0.75 13.21
N GLU A 177 21.24 -1.23 12.33
CA GLU A 177 21.56 -1.45 10.93
C GLU A 177 21.40 -0.16 10.13
N PRO A 178 22.49 0.42 9.59
CA PRO A 178 22.41 1.68 8.86
C PRO A 178 21.64 1.52 7.55
N PHE A 179 20.79 2.48 7.24
CA PHE A 179 20.15 2.53 5.92
C PHE A 179 21.16 2.99 4.87
N VAL A 180 21.44 2.11 3.91
CA VAL A 180 22.25 2.38 2.72
C VAL A 180 21.44 1.86 1.55
N SER A 181 21.24 2.68 0.52
CA SER A 181 20.36 2.34 -0.61
C SER A 181 20.80 3.10 -1.86
N ASP A 182 20.73 2.43 -3.01
CA ASP A 182 20.98 3.06 -4.30
C ASP A 182 19.87 4.07 -4.66
N PHE A 183 18.68 3.92 -4.07
CA PHE A 183 17.51 4.80 -4.26
C PHE A 183 17.42 5.96 -3.24
N ALA A 184 18.46 6.20 -2.44
CA ALA A 184 18.39 7.18 -1.35
C ALA A 184 18.21 8.63 -1.85
N ALA A 185 18.62 8.93 -3.09
CA ALA A 185 18.47 10.26 -3.68
C ALA A 185 17.02 10.55 -4.09
N GLU A 186 16.29 9.53 -4.53
CA GLU A 186 14.92 9.61 -5.01
C GLU A 186 13.89 9.47 -3.88
N TYR A 187 14.10 8.52 -2.97
CA TYR A 187 13.14 8.20 -1.93
C TYR A 187 13.39 8.98 -0.63
N GLY A 188 14.66 9.16 -0.25
CA GLY A 188 15.05 9.81 1.00
C GLY A 188 16.08 9.01 1.79
N SER A 189 16.50 9.56 2.93
CA SER A 189 17.50 8.96 3.80
C SER A 189 16.98 8.76 5.23
N PHE A 190 17.32 7.62 5.82
CA PHE A 190 16.88 7.20 7.14
C PHE A 190 18.08 6.88 8.02
N ALA A 191 17.87 6.88 9.34
CA ALA A 191 18.96 6.56 10.25
C ALA A 191 19.33 5.09 10.25
N SER A 192 18.33 4.24 10.11
CA SER A 192 18.45 2.80 10.22
C SER A 192 17.40 2.12 9.34
N VAL A 193 17.56 0.82 9.12
CA VAL A 193 16.55 0.00 8.45
C VAL A 193 15.24 -0.02 9.25
N ALA A 194 15.30 0.06 10.59
CA ALA A 194 14.09 0.21 11.41
C ALA A 194 13.33 1.49 11.07
N ASP A 195 14.02 2.61 10.86
CA ASP A 195 13.38 3.88 10.52
C ASP A 195 12.80 3.90 9.10
N LEU A 196 13.47 3.25 8.15
CA LEU A 196 12.89 3.03 6.82
C LEU A 196 11.57 2.24 6.90
N ILE A 197 11.56 1.12 7.62
CA ILE A 197 10.35 0.28 7.69
C ILE A 197 9.21 0.99 8.44
N ARG A 198 9.54 1.81 9.45
CA ARG A 198 8.54 2.68 10.09
C ARG A 198 7.97 3.71 9.14
N SER A 199 8.77 4.26 8.21
CA SER A 199 8.24 5.22 7.24
C SER A 199 7.27 4.56 6.27
N PHE A 200 7.53 3.31 5.84
CA PHE A 200 6.56 2.54 5.06
C PHE A 200 5.22 2.46 5.80
N ALA A 201 5.22 2.05 7.07
CA ALA A 201 3.98 2.01 7.87
C ALA A 201 3.27 3.36 8.00
N VAL A 202 4.00 4.48 8.04
CA VAL A 202 3.39 5.81 8.06
C VAL A 202 2.74 6.14 6.70
N ASP A 203 3.38 5.75 5.60
CA ASP A 203 2.81 5.86 4.26
C ASP A 203 1.53 5.00 4.15
N GLU A 204 1.57 3.75 4.62
CA GLU A 204 0.39 2.86 4.65
C GLU A 204 -0.79 3.46 5.41
N ARG A 205 -0.52 4.10 6.55
CA ARG A 205 -1.57 4.79 7.30
C ARG A 205 -2.22 5.88 6.46
N ARG A 206 -1.42 6.65 5.71
CA ARG A 206 -1.94 7.68 4.80
C ARG A 206 -2.76 7.06 3.68
N HIS A 207 -2.29 5.97 3.07
CA HIS A 207 -3.01 5.24 2.02
C HIS A 207 -4.37 4.71 2.52
N LYS A 208 -4.39 4.19 3.75
CA LYS A 208 -5.60 3.77 4.46
C LYS A 208 -6.57 4.93 4.63
N ASP A 209 -6.10 6.06 5.16
CA ASP A 209 -6.94 7.21 5.46
C ASP A 209 -7.53 7.84 4.19
N GLU A 210 -6.74 7.92 3.11
CA GLU A 210 -7.20 8.35 1.79
C GLU A 210 -8.26 7.40 1.21
N SER A 211 -8.03 6.09 1.30
CA SER A 211 -9.02 5.08 0.91
C SER A 211 -10.34 5.25 1.69
N LEU A 212 -10.27 5.55 2.98
CA LEU A 212 -11.46 5.82 3.80
C LEU A 212 -12.16 7.12 3.43
N GLY A 213 -11.40 8.15 3.04
CA GLY A 213 -11.95 9.37 2.46
C GLY A 213 -12.84 9.07 1.25
N HIS A 214 -12.36 8.23 0.32
CA HIS A 214 -13.15 7.83 -0.84
C HIS A 214 -14.38 6.98 -0.50
N VAL A 215 -14.34 6.15 0.55
CA VAL A 215 -15.53 5.46 1.07
C VAL A 215 -16.60 6.46 1.49
N MET A 216 -16.20 7.51 2.22
CA MET A 216 -17.11 8.55 2.68
C MET A 216 -17.69 9.35 1.50
N GLU A 217 -16.85 9.76 0.55
CA GLU A 217 -17.30 10.44 -0.67
C GLU A 217 -18.31 9.59 -1.46
N ALA A 218 -18.01 8.30 -1.68
CA ALA A 218 -18.90 7.39 -2.38
C ALA A 218 -20.26 7.20 -1.66
N ALA A 219 -20.26 7.21 -0.32
CA ALA A 219 -21.49 7.13 0.47
C ALA A 219 -22.34 8.41 0.34
N LEU A 220 -21.69 9.58 0.25
CA LEU A 220 -22.37 10.87 0.06
C LEU A 220 -22.96 10.98 -1.35
N ASP A 221 -22.22 10.56 -2.38
CA ASP A 221 -22.68 10.58 -3.76
C ASP A 221 -23.79 9.52 -4.00
N GLY A 222 -23.68 8.35 -3.37
CA GLY A 222 -24.68 7.27 -3.41
C GLY A 222 -26.04 7.64 -2.81
N GLY A 223 -26.10 8.66 -1.93
CA GLY A 223 -27.34 9.21 -1.38
C GLY A 223 -28.15 10.07 -2.36
N SER A 224 -27.56 10.47 -3.49
CA SER A 224 -28.19 11.37 -4.47
C SER A 224 -28.85 10.69 -5.67
N GLY A 225 -28.76 9.36 -5.80
CA GLY A 225 -29.46 8.60 -6.85
C GLY A 225 -29.00 8.93 -8.28
N ARG A 226 -28.15 8.04 -8.82
CA ARG A 226 -27.59 7.94 -10.20
C ARG A 226 -26.21 8.56 -10.43
N PRO A 227 -25.37 7.89 -11.25
CA PRO A 227 -24.08 8.43 -11.66
C PRO A 227 -24.28 9.55 -12.69
N GLY A 228 -23.60 10.68 -12.48
CA GLY A 228 -23.39 11.73 -13.47
C GLY A 228 -22.05 11.58 -14.16
#